data_AF-T0SMQ0-F1
#
_entry.id   AF-T0SMQ0-F1
#
_cell.length_a   1.000
_cell.length_b   1.000
_cell.length_c   1.000
_cell.angle_alpha   90.00
_cell.angle_beta   90.00
_cell.angle_gamma   90.00
#
_symmetry.space_group_name_H-M   'P 1'
#
loop_
_entity.id
_entity.type
_entity.pdbx_description
1 polymer ?
#
loop_
_entity_poly.entity_id
_entity_poly.type
_entity_poly.pdbx_seq_one_letter_code
_entity_poly.pdbx_strand_id
1 'polypeptide(L)'
;MVKHLILALYLLSFSSSADYNYFFFKKSQIKVPEASFQRYIQPQLKSLVVEFFLILKKTHPFHGELLELRKHLRKQKKEWYEVKRICKIKEEPEKCEKSYKNFYTLTKDLDIILLKTQTNFPEFSKLEFPTQKDNLLGVISIIKKITNENYKMIHFLEEHFITSRTVYENFYHADKQFSSIIHKNELELNLTYSALLPSDYRQDFEDTFTGFISPVEEFIIDGNNFNYLVDNLEELNIVWNTFHMRIEKGNLSIAKQHISLVKIMHNRWNSVLKMLLRGP
;
A
#
# COMPACT_ATOMS: atom_id res chain seq x y z
N MET A 1 28.00 -5.57 -55.10
CA MET A 1 26.61 -5.07 -55.12
C MET A 1 25.68 -5.85 -54.19
N VAL A 2 25.70 -7.19 -54.18
CA VAL A 2 24.81 -8.03 -53.34
C VAL A 2 24.98 -7.83 -51.83
N LYS A 3 26.20 -7.60 -51.33
CA LYS A 3 26.48 -7.39 -49.89
C LYS A 3 25.84 -6.12 -49.30
N HIS A 4 25.67 -5.07 -50.10
CA HIS A 4 25.04 -3.82 -49.63
C HIS A 4 23.51 -3.92 -49.62
N LEU A 5 22.93 -4.79 -50.47
CA LEU A 5 21.49 -5.06 -50.49
C LEU A 5 21.05 -5.85 -49.24
N ILE A 6 21.86 -6.81 -48.80
CA ILE A 6 21.57 -7.61 -47.60
C ILE A 6 21.67 -6.76 -46.33
N LEU A 7 22.63 -5.82 -46.27
CA LEU A 7 22.76 -4.89 -45.14
C LEU A 7 21.58 -3.89 -45.07
N ALA A 8 21.10 -3.43 -46.23
CA ALA A 8 19.92 -2.57 -46.31
C ALA A 8 18.63 -3.30 -45.90
N LEU A 9 18.48 -4.59 -46.25
CA LEU A 9 17.33 -5.39 -45.80
C LEU A 9 17.35 -5.67 -44.29
N TYR A 10 18.53 -5.83 -43.68
CA TYR A 10 18.67 -6.00 -42.23
C TYR A 10 18.41 -4.71 -41.44
N LEU A 11 18.71 -3.54 -42.01
CA LEU A 11 18.43 -2.24 -41.38
C LEU A 11 16.95 -1.84 -41.46
N LEU A 12 16.20 -2.37 -42.43
CA LEU A 12 14.76 -2.12 -42.59
C LEU A 12 13.86 -3.08 -41.79
N SER A 13 14.43 -4.08 -41.11
CA SER A 13 13.66 -5.08 -40.35
C SER A 13 13.53 -4.78 -38.84
N PHE A 14 14.03 -3.63 -38.36
CA PHE A 14 14.02 -3.29 -36.92
C PHE A 14 12.90 -2.34 -36.46
N SER A 15 11.89 -2.07 -37.28
CA SER A 15 10.71 -1.32 -36.83
C SER A 15 9.46 -2.21 -36.81
N SER A 16 9.53 -3.35 -36.10
CA SER A 16 8.30 -3.89 -35.52
C SER A 16 8.02 -3.10 -34.24
N SER A 17 7.38 -1.94 -34.38
CA SER A 17 6.63 -1.38 -33.27
C SER A 17 5.60 -2.44 -32.90
N ALA A 18 5.79 -3.11 -31.77
CA ALA A 18 4.74 -3.92 -31.21
C ALA A 18 3.60 -2.96 -30.90
N ASP A 19 2.59 -2.90 -31.77
CA ASP A 19 1.30 -2.30 -31.48
C ASP A 19 0.65 -3.14 -30.39
N TYR A 20 1.06 -2.88 -29.14
CA TYR A 20 0.20 -3.16 -28.02
C TYR A 20 -1.07 -2.37 -28.28
N ASN A 21 -2.22 -3.05 -28.32
CA ASN A 21 -3.53 -2.39 -28.32
C ASN A 21 -3.66 -1.59 -27.03
N TYR A 22 -3.06 -0.39 -27.01
CA TYR A 22 -3.24 0.60 -25.97
C TYR A 22 -4.70 1.02 -26.04
N PHE A 23 -5.44 0.72 -24.98
CA PHE A 23 -6.81 1.15 -24.82
C PHE A 23 -6.81 2.64 -24.50
N PHE A 24 -6.60 3.48 -25.52
CA PHE A 24 -6.56 4.93 -25.35
C PHE A 24 -7.96 5.45 -25.02
N PHE A 25 -8.15 6.01 -23.82
CA PHE A 25 -9.43 6.59 -23.44
C PHE A 25 -9.42 8.11 -23.48
N LYS A 26 -10.52 8.70 -23.95
CA LYS A 26 -10.71 10.15 -23.89
C LYS A 26 -11.30 10.51 -22.53
N LYS A 27 -10.50 11.13 -21.66
CA LYS A 27 -10.95 11.59 -20.31
C LYS A 27 -12.26 12.39 -20.36
N SER A 28 -12.47 13.18 -21.42
CA SER A 28 -13.69 13.96 -21.65
C SER A 28 -14.98 13.13 -21.78
N GLN A 29 -14.88 11.82 -22.00
CA GLN A 29 -16.02 10.90 -22.11
C GLN A 29 -16.46 10.33 -20.75
N ILE A 30 -15.63 10.43 -19.71
CA ILE A 30 -15.96 9.92 -18.38
C ILE A 30 -16.79 10.97 -17.64
N LYS A 31 -18.09 10.71 -17.53
CA LYS A 31 -19.05 11.57 -16.82
C LYS A 31 -19.72 10.79 -15.72
N VAL A 32 -19.00 10.55 -14.63
CA VAL A 32 -19.54 9.88 -13.44
C VAL A 32 -19.86 10.93 -12.38
N PRO A 33 -21.12 11.03 -11.93
CA PRO A 33 -21.47 11.88 -10.79
C PRO A 33 -20.73 11.45 -9.52
N GLU A 34 -20.39 12.40 -8.65
CA GLU A 34 -19.69 12.12 -7.38
C GLU A 34 -20.45 11.09 -6.53
N ALA A 35 -21.78 11.19 -6.49
CA ALA A 35 -22.63 10.22 -5.78
C ALA A 35 -22.45 8.79 -6.31
N SER A 36 -22.30 8.63 -7.63
CA SER A 36 -22.08 7.32 -8.25
C SER A 36 -20.68 6.80 -7.96
N PHE A 37 -19.68 7.67 -7.96
CA PHE A 37 -18.32 7.33 -7.57
C PHE A 37 -18.26 6.79 -6.13
N GLN A 38 -18.84 7.51 -5.17
CA GLN A 38 -18.83 7.14 -3.76
C GLN A 38 -19.67 5.88 -3.46
N ARG A 39 -20.82 5.70 -4.13
CA ARG A 39 -21.76 4.61 -3.84
C ARG A 39 -21.48 3.33 -4.60
N TYR A 40 -20.88 3.39 -5.79
CA TYR A 40 -20.71 2.22 -6.65
C TYR A 40 -19.25 1.92 -6.99
N ILE A 41 -18.43 2.92 -7.31
CA ILE A 41 -17.03 2.67 -7.71
C ILE A 41 -16.14 2.43 -6.49
N GLN A 42 -16.12 3.35 -5.53
CA GLN A 42 -15.26 3.28 -4.36
C GLN A 42 -15.47 2.00 -3.53
N PRO A 43 -16.71 1.48 -3.33
CA PRO A 43 -16.90 0.20 -2.64
C PRO A 43 -16.30 -0.99 -3.38
N GLN A 44 -16.35 -1.02 -4.72
CA GLN A 44 -15.73 -2.09 -5.51
C GLN A 44 -14.21 -2.04 -5.39
N LEU A 45 -13.62 -0.84 -5.44
CA LEU A 45 -12.19 -0.64 -5.23
C LEU A 45 -11.76 -1.07 -3.81
N LYS A 46 -12.55 -0.74 -2.78
CA LYS A 46 -12.33 -1.23 -1.41
C LYS A 46 -12.35 -2.75 -1.34
N SER A 47 -13.31 -3.40 -2.02
CA SER A 47 -13.35 -4.87 -2.10
C SER A 47 -12.12 -5.45 -2.78
N LEU A 48 -11.60 -4.84 -3.85
CA LEU A 48 -10.36 -5.28 -4.49
C LEU A 48 -9.17 -5.25 -3.52
N VAL A 49 -9.00 -4.14 -2.79
CA VAL A 49 -7.91 -4.01 -1.80
C VAL A 49 -8.03 -5.08 -0.71
N VAL A 50 -9.24 -5.29 -0.18
CA VAL A 50 -9.50 -6.31 0.85
C VAL A 50 -9.24 -7.73 0.34
N GLU A 51 -9.70 -8.05 -0.87
CA GLU A 51 -9.52 -9.36 -1.50
C GLU A 51 -8.03 -9.63 -1.79
N PHE A 52 -7.25 -8.62 -2.18
CA PHE A 52 -5.80 -8.72 -2.34
C PHE A 52 -5.11 -9.12 -1.03
N PHE A 53 -5.41 -8.42 0.07
CA PHE A 53 -4.83 -8.74 1.38
C PHE A 53 -5.35 -10.07 1.94
N LEU A 54 -6.56 -10.50 1.55
CA LEU A 54 -7.06 -11.82 1.89
C LEU A 54 -6.24 -12.93 1.22
N ILE A 55 -5.78 -12.74 -0.02
CA ILE A 55 -4.87 -13.70 -0.68
C ILE A 55 -3.58 -13.80 0.13
N LEU A 56 -2.96 -12.66 0.46
CA LEU A 56 -1.75 -12.63 1.28
C LEU A 56 -1.97 -13.36 2.62
N LYS A 57 -3.04 -13.04 3.35
CA LYS A 57 -3.38 -13.69 4.61
C LYS A 57 -3.52 -15.22 4.52
N LYS A 58 -3.98 -15.73 3.37
CA LYS A 58 -4.10 -17.18 3.11
C LYS A 58 -2.79 -17.83 2.72
N THR A 59 -1.82 -17.08 2.22
CA THR A 59 -0.50 -17.61 1.84
C THR A 59 0.40 -17.89 3.04
N HIS A 60 0.41 -17.01 4.05
CA HIS A 60 1.18 -17.23 5.26
C HIS A 60 0.45 -16.63 6.48
N PRO A 61 0.34 -17.34 7.62
CA PRO A 61 -0.43 -16.87 8.77
C PRO A 61 0.13 -15.58 9.38
N PHE A 62 1.45 -15.35 9.27
CA PHE A 62 2.09 -14.11 9.75
C PHE A 62 1.63 -12.85 9.00
N HIS A 63 1.09 -12.97 7.78
CA HIS A 63 0.48 -11.80 7.12
C HIS A 63 -0.67 -11.22 7.93
N GLY A 64 -1.38 -12.02 8.73
CA GLY A 64 -2.41 -11.50 9.63
C GLY A 64 -1.87 -10.46 10.61
N GLU A 65 -0.69 -10.71 11.19
CA GLU A 65 -0.01 -9.78 12.09
C GLU A 65 0.47 -8.52 11.34
N LEU A 66 1.06 -8.70 10.15
CA LEU A 66 1.50 -7.58 9.31
C LEU A 66 0.35 -6.65 8.87
N LEU A 67 -0.83 -7.21 8.64
CA LEU A 67 -2.02 -6.44 8.29
C LEU A 67 -2.57 -5.66 9.49
N GLU A 68 -2.52 -6.22 10.69
CA GLU A 68 -2.92 -5.49 11.90
C GLU A 68 -1.96 -4.34 12.22
N LEU A 69 -0.65 -4.56 12.03
CA LEU A 69 0.36 -3.50 12.09
C LEU A 69 0.10 -2.38 11.08
N ARG A 70 -0.24 -2.75 9.83
CA ARG A 70 -0.60 -1.78 8.77
C ARG A 70 -1.69 -0.84 9.23
N LYS A 71 -2.77 -1.42 9.76
CA LYS A 71 -3.96 -0.70 10.18
C LYS A 71 -3.62 0.33 11.27
N HIS A 72 -2.77 -0.05 12.22
CA HIS A 72 -2.32 0.83 13.28
C HIS A 72 -1.39 1.93 12.79
N LEU A 73 -0.42 1.62 11.92
CA LEU A 73 0.45 2.64 11.31
C LEU A 73 -0.35 3.65 10.47
N ARG A 74 -1.32 3.19 9.68
CA ARG A 74 -2.20 4.10 8.91
C ARG A 74 -3.05 4.97 9.84
N LYS A 75 -3.58 4.40 10.94
CA LYS A 75 -4.32 5.17 11.95
C LYS A 75 -3.43 6.22 12.60
N GLN A 76 -2.19 5.86 12.95
CA GLN A 76 -1.19 6.78 13.48
C GLN A 76 -0.86 7.90 12.48
N LYS A 77 -0.65 7.57 11.20
CA LYS A 77 -0.44 8.55 10.12
C LYS A 77 -1.59 9.55 10.01
N LYS A 78 -2.84 9.06 9.99
CA LYS A 78 -4.04 9.91 9.94
C LYS A 78 -4.14 10.83 11.15
N GLU A 79 -3.97 10.29 12.36
CA GLU A 79 -4.01 11.10 13.58
C GLU A 79 -2.90 12.17 13.59
N TRP A 80 -1.68 11.82 13.15
CA TRP A 80 -0.58 12.79 13.09
C TRP A 80 -0.89 13.97 12.17
N TYR A 81 -1.53 13.72 11.02
CA TYR A 81 -1.97 14.81 10.15
C TYR A 81 -3.02 15.71 10.83
N GLU A 82 -3.93 15.12 11.62
CA GLU A 82 -4.88 15.88 12.41
C GLU A 82 -4.21 16.72 13.52
N VAL A 83 -3.22 16.17 14.23
CA VAL A 83 -2.41 16.93 15.20
C VAL A 83 -1.77 18.13 14.50
N LYS A 84 -1.09 17.91 13.36
CA LYS A 84 -0.47 19.00 12.60
C LYS A 84 -1.48 20.03 12.11
N ARG A 85 -2.71 19.63 11.80
CA ARG A 85 -3.76 20.55 11.34
C ARG A 85 -4.28 21.41 12.50
N ILE A 86 -4.60 20.78 13.63
CA ILE A 86 -5.16 21.44 14.81
C ILE A 86 -4.11 22.36 15.47
N CYS A 87 -2.91 21.86 15.70
CA CYS A 87 -1.85 22.59 16.38
C CYS A 87 -1.22 23.73 15.55
N LYS A 88 -1.51 23.81 14.24
CA LYS A 88 -1.18 25.02 13.45
C LYS A 88 -2.03 26.23 13.85
N ILE A 89 -3.22 26.00 14.39
CA ILE A 89 -4.15 27.04 14.82
C ILE A 89 -3.77 27.43 16.24
N LYS A 90 -3.05 28.55 16.40
CA LYS A 90 -2.49 28.99 17.70
C LYS A 90 -3.56 29.35 18.75
N GLU A 91 -4.81 29.52 18.34
CA GLU A 91 -5.91 29.99 19.18
C GLU A 91 -6.55 28.88 20.04
N GLU A 92 -6.15 27.61 19.88
CA GLU A 92 -6.79 26.47 20.56
C GLU A 92 -5.78 25.52 21.26
N PRO A 93 -5.01 26.01 22.26
CA PRO A 93 -3.95 25.24 22.91
C PRO A 93 -4.45 23.96 23.59
N GLU A 94 -5.65 23.99 24.17
CA GLU A 94 -6.26 22.82 24.81
C GLU A 94 -6.62 21.72 23.80
N LYS A 95 -7.08 22.10 22.60
CA LYS A 95 -7.38 21.12 21.55
C LYS A 95 -6.11 20.50 21.00
N CYS A 96 -5.06 21.30 20.85
CA CYS A 96 -3.74 20.80 20.45
C CYS A 96 -3.21 19.78 21.48
N GLU A 97 -3.24 20.10 22.78
CA GLU A 97 -2.82 19.19 23.85
C GLU A 97 -3.62 17.87 23.82
N LYS A 98 -4.94 17.95 23.65
CA LYS A 98 -5.81 16.77 23.51
C LYS A 98 -5.45 15.92 22.29
N SER A 99 -5.16 16.55 21.15
CA SER A 99 -4.72 15.86 19.94
C SER A 99 -3.37 15.15 20.14
N TYR A 100 -2.40 15.78 20.80
CA TYR A 100 -1.14 15.11 21.16
C TYR A 100 -1.37 13.91 22.10
N LYS A 101 -2.27 14.03 23.09
CA LYS A 101 -2.63 12.92 23.98
C LYS A 101 -3.23 11.74 23.22
N ASN A 102 -4.15 12.00 22.30
CA ASN A 102 -4.72 10.95 21.44
C ASN A 102 -3.64 10.25 20.61
N PHE A 103 -2.78 11.05 19.97
CA PHE A 103 -1.68 10.54 19.17
C PHE A 103 -0.68 9.70 19.99
N TYR A 104 -0.40 10.13 21.22
CA TYR A 104 0.41 9.37 22.17
C TYR A 104 -0.20 8.03 22.54
N THR A 105 -1.50 7.98 22.85
CA THR A 105 -2.21 6.72 23.11
C THR A 105 -2.09 5.77 21.92
N LEU A 106 -2.32 6.26 20.69
CA LEU A 106 -2.19 5.42 19.49
C LEU A 106 -0.76 4.91 19.26
N THR A 107 0.24 5.73 19.58
CA THR A 107 1.66 5.35 19.44
C THR A 107 2.04 4.28 20.46
N LYS A 108 1.49 4.35 21.69
CA LYS A 108 1.61 3.28 22.69
C LYS A 108 0.86 2.00 22.31
N ASP A 109 -0.35 2.12 21.76
CA ASP A 109 -1.11 0.96 21.27
C ASP A 109 -0.33 0.22 20.17
N LEU A 110 0.28 0.97 19.26
CA LEU A 110 1.15 0.40 18.22
C LEU A 110 2.37 -0.33 18.82
N ASP A 111 2.96 0.19 19.90
CA ASP A 111 4.08 -0.45 20.59
C ASP A 111 3.71 -1.83 21.14
N ILE A 112 2.54 -1.93 21.80
CA ILE A 112 2.00 -3.19 22.32
C ILE A 112 1.83 -4.21 21.20
N ILE A 113 1.33 -3.77 20.04
CA ILE A 113 1.11 -4.65 18.89
C ILE A 113 2.44 -5.08 18.29
N LEU A 114 3.40 -4.18 18.14
CA LEU A 114 4.75 -4.50 17.67
C LEU A 114 5.43 -5.55 18.56
N LEU A 115 5.35 -5.38 19.88
CA LEU A 115 5.87 -6.34 20.85
C LEU A 115 5.15 -7.69 20.76
N LYS A 116 3.83 -7.68 20.61
CA LYS A 116 3.04 -8.91 20.41
C LYS A 116 3.44 -9.64 19.13
N THR A 117 3.57 -8.94 18.01
CA THR A 117 3.97 -9.54 16.74
C THR A 117 5.38 -10.13 16.83
N GLN A 118 6.32 -9.47 17.53
CA GLN A 118 7.65 -10.03 17.80
C GLN A 118 7.60 -11.25 18.72
N THR A 119 6.72 -11.25 19.71
CA THR A 119 6.58 -12.36 20.68
C THR A 119 5.97 -13.60 20.03
N ASN A 120 5.05 -13.42 19.08
CA ASN A 120 4.43 -14.52 18.34
C ASN A 120 5.37 -15.14 17.27
N PHE A 121 6.45 -14.44 16.89
CA PHE A 121 7.39 -14.90 15.87
C PHE A 121 7.91 -16.34 16.04
N PRO A 122 8.35 -16.79 17.24
CA PRO A 122 8.86 -18.15 17.42
C PRO A 122 7.84 -19.23 17.04
N GLU A 123 6.55 -18.98 17.23
CA GLU A 123 5.49 -19.92 16.83
C GLU A 123 5.41 -20.06 15.31
N PHE A 124 5.47 -18.94 14.58
CA PHE A 124 5.48 -18.96 13.12
C PHE A 124 6.76 -19.53 12.53
N SER A 125 7.91 -19.34 13.20
CA SER A 125 9.19 -19.88 12.76
C SER A 125 9.28 -21.41 12.82
N LYS A 126 8.39 -22.05 13.58
CA LYS A 126 8.28 -23.51 13.70
C LYS A 126 7.42 -24.13 12.60
N LEU A 127 6.65 -23.33 11.86
CA LEU A 127 5.87 -23.82 10.73
C LEU A 127 6.83 -24.22 9.60
N GLU A 128 6.60 -25.38 8.99
CA GLU A 128 7.44 -25.94 7.93
C GLU A 128 7.29 -25.13 6.62
N PHE A 129 7.95 -23.97 6.56
CA PHE A 129 8.16 -23.19 5.33
C PHE A 129 9.65 -23.01 5.07
N PRO A 130 10.40 -24.07 4.68
CA PRO A 130 11.86 -24.06 4.63
C PRO A 130 12.44 -22.95 3.74
N THR A 131 11.76 -22.63 2.64
CA THR A 131 12.17 -21.61 1.66
C THR A 131 11.84 -20.18 2.09
N GLN A 132 11.13 -19.99 3.21
CA GLN A 132 10.67 -18.67 3.69
C GLN A 132 11.30 -18.27 5.02
N LYS A 133 12.11 -19.14 5.65
CA LYS A 133 12.73 -18.86 6.95
C LYS A 133 13.61 -17.60 6.94
N ASP A 134 14.45 -17.44 5.91
CA ASP A 134 15.31 -16.25 5.78
C ASP A 134 14.50 -14.99 5.49
N ASN A 135 13.45 -15.09 4.66
CA ASN A 135 12.53 -13.98 4.41
C ASN A 135 11.82 -13.56 5.71
N LEU A 136 11.39 -14.53 6.51
CA LEU A 136 10.73 -14.28 7.78
C LEU A 136 11.68 -13.59 8.79
N LEU A 137 12.96 -13.99 8.84
CA LEU A 137 13.98 -13.27 9.63
C LEU A 137 14.16 -11.82 9.14
N GLY A 138 14.15 -11.61 7.82
CA GLY A 138 14.16 -10.27 7.22
C GLY A 138 12.97 -9.43 7.66
N VAL A 139 11.75 -10.00 7.63
CA VAL A 139 10.53 -9.35 8.11
C VAL A 139 10.64 -8.99 9.59
N ILE A 140 11.14 -9.88 10.44
CA ILE A 140 11.35 -9.56 11.87
C ILE A 140 12.38 -8.45 12.08
N SER A 141 13.44 -8.42 11.28
CA SER A 141 14.40 -7.31 11.32
C SER A 141 13.72 -5.98 11.04
N ILE A 142 12.84 -5.93 10.03
CA ILE A 142 12.03 -4.76 9.71
C ILE A 142 11.11 -4.38 10.87
N ILE A 143 10.40 -5.34 11.47
CA ILE A 143 9.52 -5.07 12.61
C ILE A 143 10.30 -4.49 13.80
N LYS A 144 11.50 -5.02 14.08
CA LYS A 144 12.39 -4.47 15.13
C LYS A 144 12.83 -3.04 14.84
N LYS A 145 13.13 -2.71 13.57
CA LYS A 145 13.41 -1.32 13.18
C LYS A 145 12.22 -0.42 13.44
N ILE A 146 11.01 -0.84 13.04
CA ILE A 146 9.77 -0.09 13.28
C ILE A 146 9.54 0.10 14.80
N THR A 147 9.78 -0.92 15.62
CA THR A 147 9.70 -0.82 17.08
C THR A 147 10.66 0.22 17.64
N ASN A 148 11.92 0.22 17.22
CA ASN A 148 12.89 1.21 17.68
C ASN A 148 12.48 2.63 17.29
N GLU A 149 11.96 2.83 16.07
CA GLU A 149 11.48 4.14 15.64
C GLU A 149 10.20 4.57 16.37
N ASN A 150 9.27 3.65 16.62
CA ASN A 150 8.07 3.94 17.42
C ASN A 150 8.43 4.30 18.87
N TYR A 151 9.39 3.60 19.47
CA TYR A 151 9.89 3.91 20.81
C TYR A 151 10.49 5.33 20.88
N LYS A 152 11.28 5.73 19.87
CA LYS A 152 11.77 7.13 19.77
C LYS A 152 10.60 8.12 19.71
N MET A 153 9.55 7.82 18.94
CA MET A 153 8.37 8.69 18.88
C MET A 153 7.69 8.85 20.24
N ILE A 154 7.54 7.76 21.01
CA ILE A 154 6.98 7.80 22.36
C ILE A 154 7.82 8.73 23.24
N HIS A 155 9.15 8.57 23.24
CA HIS A 155 10.04 9.40 24.04
C HIS A 155 9.94 10.88 23.65
N PHE A 156 9.89 11.19 22.37
CA PHE A 156 9.69 12.57 21.91
C PHE A 156 8.36 13.16 22.36
N LEU A 157 7.28 12.37 22.36
CA LEU A 157 5.98 12.83 22.87
C LEU A 157 6.02 13.05 24.39
N GLU A 158 6.72 12.20 25.14
CA GLU A 158 6.92 12.37 26.58
C GLU A 158 7.72 13.64 26.88
N GLU A 159 8.79 13.88 26.14
CA GLU A 159 9.58 15.11 26.21
C GLU A 159 8.71 16.34 25.87
N HIS A 160 7.86 16.25 24.84
CA HIS A 160 6.91 17.31 24.52
C HIS A 160 5.99 17.62 25.71
N PHE A 161 5.39 16.61 26.34
CA PHE A 161 4.50 16.84 27.48
C PHE A 161 5.22 17.44 28.69
N ILE A 162 6.49 17.08 28.93
CA ILE A 162 7.30 17.64 30.02
C ILE A 162 7.72 19.09 29.73
N THR A 163 8.07 19.39 28.48
CA THR A 163 8.62 20.70 28.09
C THR A 163 7.57 21.70 27.65
N SER A 164 6.36 21.25 27.28
CA SER A 164 5.25 22.12 26.89
C SER A 164 4.94 23.14 27.98
N ARG A 165 4.69 24.40 27.58
CA ARG A 165 4.40 25.53 28.49
C ARG A 165 5.55 25.88 29.45
N THR A 166 6.76 25.42 29.14
CA THR A 166 7.98 25.81 29.87
C THR A 166 8.90 26.64 28.97
N VAL A 167 9.95 27.21 29.54
CA VAL A 167 11.01 27.89 28.78
C VAL A 167 11.72 26.97 27.78
N TYR A 168 11.59 25.64 27.96
CA TYR A 168 12.25 24.64 27.13
C TYR A 168 11.46 24.27 25.87
N GLU A 169 10.21 24.72 25.73
CA GLU A 169 9.34 24.40 24.60
C GLU A 169 9.96 24.80 23.25
N ASN A 170 10.70 25.90 23.20
CA ASN A 170 11.35 26.39 21.98
C ASN A 170 12.50 25.49 21.47
N PHE A 171 13.03 24.61 22.33
CA PHE A 171 14.10 23.68 21.96
C PHE A 171 13.55 22.33 21.46
N TYR A 172 12.23 22.11 21.55
CA TYR A 172 11.58 20.93 21.04
C TYR A 172 11.43 21.00 19.51
N HIS A 173 11.99 20.01 18.80
CA HIS A 173 11.97 19.95 17.32
C HIS A 173 11.47 18.61 16.77
N ALA A 174 10.92 17.73 17.61
CA ALA A 174 10.58 16.37 17.20
C ALA A 174 9.38 16.27 16.25
N ASP A 175 8.52 17.30 16.19
CA ASP A 175 7.39 17.34 15.24
C ASP A 175 7.84 17.22 13.78
N LYS A 176 9.03 17.73 13.45
CA LYS A 176 9.60 17.58 12.10
C LYS A 176 9.98 16.13 11.79
N GLN A 177 10.29 15.35 12.82
CA GLN A 177 10.74 13.97 12.69
C GLN A 177 9.57 12.97 12.57
N PHE A 178 8.43 13.21 13.22
CA PHE A 178 7.30 12.27 13.20
C PHE A 178 6.78 11.96 11.80
N SER A 179 6.62 12.97 10.93
CA SER A 179 6.20 12.73 9.55
C SER A 179 7.18 11.81 8.81
N SER A 180 8.49 12.00 9.00
CA SER A 180 9.52 11.18 8.38
C SER A 180 9.52 9.76 8.94
N ILE A 181 9.39 9.60 10.27
CA ILE A 181 9.38 8.30 10.93
C ILE A 181 8.16 7.49 10.48
N ILE A 182 6.97 8.06 10.53
CA ILE A 182 5.73 7.38 10.13
C ILE A 182 5.82 6.94 8.66
N HIS A 183 6.26 7.82 7.76
CA HIS A 183 6.40 7.49 6.35
C HIS A 183 7.42 6.36 6.12
N LYS A 184 8.58 6.43 6.80
CA LYS A 184 9.60 5.38 6.73
C LYS A 184 9.05 4.04 7.23
N ASN A 185 8.34 4.03 8.36
CA ASN A 185 7.75 2.81 8.93
C ASN A 185 6.70 2.19 7.99
N GLU A 186 5.88 3.01 7.33
CA GLU A 186 4.92 2.55 6.32
C GLU A 186 5.63 1.91 5.12
N LEU A 187 6.68 2.55 4.60
CA LEU A 187 7.48 2.02 3.50
C LEU A 187 8.14 0.69 3.86
N GLU A 188 8.81 0.64 5.01
CA GLU A 188 9.47 -0.57 5.51
C GLU A 188 8.47 -1.72 5.70
N LEU A 189 7.29 -1.46 6.28
CA LEU A 189 6.25 -2.49 6.41
C LEU A 189 5.73 -2.94 5.03
N ASN A 190 5.56 -2.04 4.08
CA ASN A 190 5.10 -2.39 2.72
C ASN A 190 6.03 -3.39 2.02
N LEU A 191 7.34 -3.30 2.24
CA LEU A 191 8.33 -4.25 1.70
C LEU A 191 8.18 -5.67 2.27
N THR A 192 7.46 -5.85 3.38
CA THR A 192 7.29 -7.17 4.01
C THR A 192 6.16 -8.01 3.41
N TYR A 193 5.18 -7.41 2.71
CA TYR A 193 3.98 -8.13 2.28
C TYR A 193 4.25 -9.20 1.24
N SER A 194 5.18 -8.95 0.34
CA SER A 194 5.59 -9.90 -0.69
C SER A 194 6.68 -10.85 -0.21
N ALA A 195 7.44 -10.49 0.82
CA ALA A 195 8.60 -11.25 1.30
C ALA A 195 8.24 -12.70 1.67
N LEU A 196 7.03 -12.92 2.18
CA LEU A 196 6.54 -14.24 2.58
C LEU A 196 5.83 -15.01 1.46
N LEU A 197 5.79 -14.46 0.25
CA LEU A 197 5.27 -15.17 -0.92
C LEU A 197 6.37 -16.06 -1.53
N PRO A 198 6.01 -17.22 -2.10
CA PRO A 198 6.88 -17.99 -2.99
C PRO A 198 7.49 -17.13 -4.09
N SER A 199 8.74 -17.40 -4.43
CA SER A 199 9.51 -16.65 -5.43
C SER A 199 8.83 -16.60 -6.80
N ASP A 200 8.13 -17.68 -7.17
CA ASP A 200 7.52 -17.86 -8.50
C ASP A 200 6.58 -16.72 -8.89
N TYR A 201 5.89 -16.13 -7.90
CA TYR A 201 4.88 -15.09 -8.13
C TYR A 201 5.04 -13.88 -7.22
N ARG A 202 6.15 -13.77 -6.48
CA ARG A 202 6.41 -12.66 -5.57
C ARG A 202 6.40 -11.31 -6.28
N GLN A 203 7.13 -11.23 -7.39
CA GLN A 203 7.27 -9.99 -8.16
C GLN A 203 5.91 -9.49 -8.67
N ASP A 204 5.03 -10.40 -9.11
CA ASP A 204 3.70 -10.04 -9.59
C ASP A 204 2.85 -9.37 -8.50
N PHE A 205 2.99 -9.82 -7.24
CA PHE A 205 2.32 -9.18 -6.11
C PHE A 205 2.98 -7.85 -5.72
N GLU A 206 4.30 -7.72 -5.84
CA GLU A 206 5.01 -6.44 -5.60
C GLU A 206 4.62 -5.36 -6.60
N ASP A 207 4.66 -5.71 -7.90
CA ASP A 207 4.29 -4.83 -9.00
C ASP A 207 2.82 -4.40 -8.87
N THR A 208 1.94 -5.35 -8.52
CA THR A 208 0.52 -5.05 -8.33
C THR A 208 0.27 -4.23 -7.06
N PHE A 209 1.01 -4.50 -5.99
CA PHE A 209 0.89 -3.73 -4.77
C PHE A 209 1.27 -2.27 -5.00
N THR A 210 2.41 -2.04 -5.64
CA THR A 210 2.95 -0.70 -5.91
C THR A 210 2.20 0.04 -7.02
N GLY A 211 1.85 -0.64 -8.12
CA GLY A 211 1.24 -0.04 -9.30
C GLY A 211 -0.30 0.00 -9.28
N PHE A 212 -0.96 -0.74 -8.38
CA PHE A 212 -2.43 -0.76 -8.32
C PHE A 212 -2.98 -0.62 -6.90
N ILE A 213 -2.63 -1.52 -5.98
CA ILE A 213 -3.28 -1.59 -4.66
C ILE A 213 -2.99 -0.35 -3.82
N SER A 214 -1.73 0.05 -3.69
CA SER A 214 -1.34 1.21 -2.88
C SER A 214 -1.89 2.52 -3.45
N PRO A 215 -1.79 2.82 -4.77
CA PRO A 215 -2.39 4.02 -5.35
C PRO A 215 -3.92 4.06 -5.20
N VAL A 216 -4.60 2.92 -5.41
CA VAL A 216 -6.05 2.82 -5.23
C VAL A 216 -6.45 3.10 -3.79
N GLU A 217 -5.72 2.54 -2.83
CA GLU A 217 -6.03 2.73 -1.41
C GLU A 217 -5.72 4.16 -0.93
N GLU A 218 -4.56 4.71 -1.26
CA GLU A 218 -4.11 6.02 -0.76
C GLU A 218 -4.80 7.18 -1.47
N PHE A 219 -4.78 7.22 -2.80
CA PHE A 219 -5.26 8.39 -3.54
C PHE A 219 -6.77 8.33 -3.83
N ILE A 220 -7.29 7.14 -4.17
CA ILE A 220 -8.68 7.02 -4.61
C ILE A 220 -9.61 6.77 -3.43
N ILE A 221 -9.30 5.80 -2.57
CA ILE A 221 -10.16 5.42 -1.46
C ILE A 221 -10.02 6.39 -0.29
N ASP A 222 -8.80 6.56 0.26
CA ASP A 222 -8.57 7.44 1.40
C ASP A 222 -8.61 8.92 0.99
N GLY A 223 -8.02 9.26 -0.15
CA GLY A 223 -8.02 10.63 -0.69
C GLY A 223 -9.35 11.07 -1.32
N ASN A 224 -10.31 10.15 -1.52
CA ASN A 224 -11.58 10.40 -2.21
C ASN A 224 -11.38 11.10 -3.58
N ASN A 225 -10.27 10.80 -4.28
CA ASN A 225 -9.85 11.56 -5.46
C ASN A 225 -10.28 10.84 -6.75
N PHE A 226 -11.47 11.19 -7.25
CA PHE A 226 -11.97 10.67 -8.52
C PHE A 226 -11.08 11.06 -9.71
N ASN A 227 -10.51 12.27 -9.71
CA ASN A 227 -9.65 12.74 -10.79
C ASN A 227 -8.40 11.87 -10.91
N TYR A 228 -7.80 11.47 -9.78
CA TYR A 228 -6.67 10.56 -9.80
C TYR A 228 -7.01 9.22 -10.47
N LEU A 229 -8.20 8.66 -10.18
CA LEU A 229 -8.66 7.44 -10.85
C LEU A 229 -8.74 7.63 -12.35
N VAL A 230 -9.35 8.72 -12.82
CA VAL A 230 -9.51 9.02 -14.25
C VAL A 230 -8.16 9.30 -14.93
N ASP A 231 -7.28 10.01 -14.24
CA ASP A 231 -6.00 10.43 -14.77
C ASP A 231 -5.02 9.26 -14.96
N ASN A 232 -5.14 8.23 -14.13
CA ASN A 232 -4.26 7.05 -14.11
C ASN A 232 -4.96 5.75 -14.53
N LEU A 233 -6.17 5.84 -15.13
CA LEU A 233 -6.96 4.66 -15.45
C LEU A 233 -6.25 3.69 -16.43
N GLU A 234 -5.37 4.17 -17.32
CA GLU A 234 -4.64 3.33 -18.30
C GLU A 234 -3.63 2.48 -17.56
N GLU A 235 -2.82 3.14 -16.73
CA GLU A 235 -1.77 2.51 -15.93
C GLU A 235 -2.36 1.49 -14.95
N LEU A 236 -3.40 1.89 -14.21
CA LEU A 236 -4.11 0.98 -13.30
C LEU A 236 -4.65 -0.25 -14.05
N ASN A 237 -5.23 -0.05 -15.24
CA ASN A 237 -5.75 -1.14 -16.04
C ASN A 237 -4.65 -2.07 -16.58
N ILE A 238 -3.51 -1.52 -17.00
CA ILE A 238 -2.37 -2.29 -17.50
C ILE A 238 -1.79 -3.16 -16.38
N VAL A 239 -1.52 -2.56 -15.21
CA VAL A 239 -0.97 -3.28 -14.05
C VAL A 239 -1.91 -4.41 -13.64
N TRP A 240 -3.20 -4.10 -13.47
CA TRP A 240 -4.18 -5.08 -13.02
C TRP A 240 -4.40 -6.22 -14.02
N ASN A 241 -4.51 -5.93 -15.32
CA ASN A 241 -4.70 -6.98 -16.33
C ASN A 241 -3.45 -7.83 -16.50
N THR A 242 -2.26 -7.24 -16.40
CA THR A 242 -0.99 -7.98 -16.42
C THR A 242 -0.93 -8.95 -15.26
N PHE A 243 -1.25 -8.49 -14.05
CA PHE A 243 -1.35 -9.35 -12.87
C PHE A 243 -2.33 -10.50 -13.07
N HIS A 244 -3.58 -10.19 -13.45
CA HIS A 244 -4.60 -11.21 -13.68
C HIS A 244 -4.14 -12.26 -14.70
N MET A 245 -3.56 -11.85 -15.83
CA MET A 245 -3.07 -12.77 -16.85
C MET A 245 -1.94 -13.66 -16.33
N ARG A 246 -0.96 -13.11 -15.62
CA ARG A 246 0.16 -13.88 -15.07
C ARG A 246 -0.30 -14.88 -14.01
N ILE A 247 -1.22 -14.49 -13.13
CA ILE A 247 -1.76 -15.38 -12.08
C ILE A 247 -2.67 -16.47 -12.65
N GLU A 248 -3.50 -16.16 -13.66
CA GLU A 248 -4.43 -17.13 -14.23
C GLU A 248 -3.79 -18.08 -15.24
N LYS A 249 -2.93 -17.55 -16.12
CA LYS A 249 -2.39 -18.26 -17.29
C LYS A 249 -0.90 -18.52 -17.20
N GLY A 250 -0.21 -17.91 -16.24
CA GLY A 250 1.18 -18.26 -15.94
C GLY A 250 1.23 -19.68 -15.39
N ASN A 251 2.29 -20.41 -15.71
CA ASN A 251 2.58 -21.73 -15.13
C ASN A 251 3.08 -21.57 -13.67
N LEU A 252 2.35 -20.82 -12.86
CA LEU A 252 2.68 -20.49 -11.48
C LEU A 252 2.06 -21.52 -10.54
N SER A 253 2.80 -21.86 -9.48
CA SER A 253 2.41 -22.83 -8.44
C SER A 253 1.38 -22.26 -7.44
N ILE A 254 0.32 -21.62 -7.95
CA ILE A 254 -0.68 -20.92 -7.13
C ILE A 254 -1.88 -21.82 -6.85
N ALA A 255 -2.35 -21.85 -5.60
CA ALA A 255 -3.54 -22.60 -5.22
C ALA A 255 -4.78 -22.14 -6.02
N LYS A 256 -5.57 -23.09 -6.54
CA LYS A 256 -6.78 -22.82 -7.35
C LYS A 256 -7.75 -21.85 -6.68
N GLN A 257 -7.84 -21.89 -5.35
CA GLN A 257 -8.68 -20.98 -4.57
C GLN A 257 -8.25 -19.51 -4.69
N HIS A 258 -6.94 -19.24 -4.77
CA HIS A 258 -6.40 -17.90 -4.97
C HIS A 258 -6.65 -17.42 -6.40
N ILE A 259 -6.49 -18.29 -7.39
CA ILE A 259 -6.81 -17.97 -8.80
C ILE A 259 -8.29 -17.60 -8.95
N SER A 260 -9.19 -18.35 -8.31
CA SER A 260 -10.63 -18.03 -8.29
C SER A 260 -10.91 -16.65 -7.70
N LEU A 261 -10.21 -16.28 -6.62
CA LEU A 261 -10.35 -14.95 -6.01
C LEU A 261 -9.84 -13.84 -6.94
N VAL A 262 -8.71 -14.04 -7.62
CA VAL A 262 -8.19 -13.08 -8.62
C VAL A 262 -9.14 -12.90 -9.80
N LYS A 263 -9.86 -13.95 -10.23
CA LYS A 263 -10.93 -13.83 -11.24
C LYS A 263 -12.10 -12.99 -10.76
N ILE A 264 -12.53 -13.17 -9.51
CA ILE A 264 -13.59 -12.36 -8.90
C ILE A 264 -13.17 -10.89 -8.88
N MET A 265 -11.94 -10.61 -8.42
CA MET A 265 -11.36 -9.27 -8.44
C MET A 265 -11.34 -8.69 -9.87
N HIS A 266 -10.93 -9.47 -10.87
CA HIS A 266 -10.91 -8.99 -12.25
C HIS A 266 -12.30 -8.63 -12.78
N ASN A 267 -13.33 -9.43 -12.46
CA ASN A 267 -14.71 -9.10 -12.80
C ASN A 267 -15.21 -7.81 -12.13
N ARG A 268 -14.78 -7.55 -10.88
CA ARG A 268 -15.09 -6.28 -10.20
C ARG A 268 -14.42 -5.10 -10.88
N TRP A 269 -13.13 -5.21 -11.22
CA TRP A 269 -12.43 -4.18 -11.98
C TRP A 269 -13.13 -3.89 -13.32
N ASN A 270 -13.51 -4.93 -14.07
CA ASN A 270 -14.28 -4.78 -15.30
C ASN A 270 -15.63 -4.08 -15.07
N SER A 271 -16.25 -4.28 -13.91
CA SER A 271 -17.47 -3.56 -13.53
C SER A 271 -17.19 -2.07 -13.27
N VAL A 272 -16.07 -1.73 -12.62
CA VAL A 272 -15.60 -0.35 -12.47
C VAL A 272 -15.36 0.30 -13.82
N LEU A 273 -14.65 -0.38 -14.73
CA LEU A 273 -14.41 0.12 -16.09
C LEU A 273 -15.72 0.39 -16.85
N LYS A 274 -16.70 -0.52 -16.77
CA LYS A 274 -18.02 -0.32 -17.40
C LYS A 274 -18.70 0.94 -16.87
N MET A 275 -18.70 1.15 -15.55
CA MET A 275 -19.31 2.34 -14.95
C MET A 275 -18.61 3.64 -15.37
N LEU A 276 -17.28 3.61 -15.47
CA LEU A 276 -16.50 4.77 -15.92
C LEU A 276 -16.72 5.08 -17.40
N LEU A 277 -16.73 4.06 -18.26
CA LEU A 277 -16.67 4.20 -19.72
C LEU A 277 -18.02 4.27 -20.41
N ARG A 278 -19.07 3.68 -19.83
CA ARG A 278 -20.42 3.68 -20.42
C ARG A 278 -21.36 4.69 -19.75
N GLY A 279 -20.95 5.28 -18.62
CA GLY A 279 -21.84 6.01 -17.72
C GLY A 279 -22.81 5.05 -17.00
N PRO A 280 -23.41 5.48 -15.87
CA PRO A 280 -24.58 4.80 -15.31
C PRO A 280 -25.79 4.88 -16.25
#